data_AF-A0A0N4VUK3-F1
#
_entry.id   AF-A0A0N4VUK3-F1
#
_cell.length_a   1.000
_cell.length_b   1.000
_cell.length_c   1.000
_cell.angle_alpha   90.00
_cell.angle_beta   90.00
_cell.angle_gamma   90.00
#
_symmetry.space_group_name_H-M   'P 1'
#
loop_
_entity.id
_entity.type
_entity.pdbx_description
1 polymer ?
#
loop_
_entity_poly.entity_id
_entity_poly.type
_entity_poly.pdbx_seq_one_letter_code
_entity_poly.pdbx_strand_id
1 'polypeptide(L)'
;MNFASRRKMSARRRESRRWRDPLEKALRPENILLKETNASKAKASDAILLLGRAIEECGIENEIATFLKKKFDEKHGKINIAESRERFNEMVPRKPHFSL
;
A
#
# COMPACT_ATOMS: atom_id res chain seq x y z
N MET A 1 8.37 3.56 30.36
CA MET A 1 8.00 2.86 29.11
C MET A 1 9.08 3.15 28.06
N ASN A 2 9.90 2.14 27.74
CA ASN A 2 11.01 2.29 26.79
C ASN A 2 10.47 2.23 25.35
N PHE A 3 10.53 3.35 24.63
CA PHE A 3 10.27 3.40 23.19
C PHE A 3 11.41 2.65 22.48
N ALA A 4 11.14 1.39 22.20
CA ALA A 4 12.05 0.45 21.57
C ALA A 4 12.81 1.08 20.39
N SER A 5 14.13 0.89 20.43
CA SER A 5 15.12 1.25 19.43
C SER A 5 14.60 1.09 18.00
N ARG A 6 14.26 2.21 17.36
CA ARG A 6 13.99 2.26 15.92
C ARG A 6 15.32 2.02 15.20
N ARG A 7 15.68 0.74 15.00
CA ARG A 7 16.93 0.34 14.34
C ARG A 7 17.02 1.06 13.00
N LYS A 8 17.97 1.97 12.84
CA LYS A 8 18.29 2.60 11.55
C LYS A 8 18.79 1.48 10.63
N MET A 9 17.91 1.00 9.75
CA MET A 9 18.28 0.02 8.73
C MET A 9 19.39 0.59 7.84
N SER A 10 20.48 -0.18 7.68
CA SER A 10 21.63 0.23 6.88
C SER A 10 21.25 0.39 5.40
N ALA A 11 21.84 1.38 4.73
CA ALA A 11 21.57 1.69 3.31
C ALA A 11 21.77 0.47 2.39
N ARG A 12 22.75 -0.38 2.69
CA ARG A 12 23.04 -1.63 1.97
C ARG A 12 21.87 -2.63 1.96
N ARG A 13 21.09 -2.69 3.05
CA ARG A 13 19.84 -3.50 3.11
C ARG A 13 18.65 -2.84 2.41
N ARG A 14 18.72 -1.54 2.08
CA ARG A 14 17.76 -0.89 1.17
C ARG A 14 18.11 -1.17 -0.28
N GLU A 15 19.39 -1.18 -0.63
CA GLU A 15 19.86 -1.52 -1.99
C GLU A 15 19.47 -2.92 -2.44
N SER A 16 19.55 -3.93 -1.56
CA SER A 16 19.08 -5.28 -1.91
C SER A 16 17.57 -5.36 -2.16
N ARG A 17 16.81 -4.34 -1.77
CA ARG A 17 15.37 -4.17 -2.04
C ARG A 17 15.10 -3.21 -3.20
N ARG A 18 16.14 -2.60 -3.80
CA ARG A 18 15.97 -1.96 -5.10
C ARG A 18 15.60 -3.05 -6.08
N TRP A 19 14.48 -2.86 -6.77
CA TRP A 19 14.19 -3.70 -7.91
C TRP A 19 15.38 -3.57 -8.86
N ARG A 20 16.04 -4.70 -9.14
CA ARG A 20 16.85 -4.76 -10.34
C ARG A 20 15.84 -4.66 -11.47
N ASP A 21 16.03 -3.69 -12.37
CA ASP A 21 15.22 -3.61 -13.58
C ASP A 21 15.14 -5.02 -14.19
N PRO A 22 13.95 -5.63 -14.30
CA PRO A 22 13.82 -6.80 -15.13
C PRO A 22 14.23 -6.38 -16.55
N LEU A 23 14.93 -7.26 -17.27
CA LEU A 23 15.44 -6.97 -18.63
C LEU A 23 14.35 -6.42 -19.57
N GLU A 24 13.09 -6.81 -19.33
CA GLU A 24 11.92 -6.15 -19.86
C GLU A 24 11.28 -5.31 -18.73
N LYS A 25 11.00 -4.03 -19.01
CA LYS A 25 10.18 -3.17 -18.14
C LYS A 25 8.79 -3.77 -17.94
N ALA A 26 8.66 -4.73 -17.03
CA ALA A 26 7.40 -5.40 -16.68
C ALA A 26 6.43 -4.42 -16.00
N LEU A 27 7.00 -3.42 -15.33
CA LEU A 27 6.29 -2.38 -14.60
C LEU A 27 6.21 -1.14 -15.47
N ARG A 28 5.20 -1.10 -16.35
CA ARG A 28 4.80 0.11 -17.07
C ARG A 28 3.39 0.49 -16.63
N PRO A 29 3.05 1.79 -16.65
CA PRO A 29 1.67 2.22 -16.45
C PRO A 29 0.69 1.49 -17.38
N GLU A 30 1.13 1.22 -18.62
CA GLU A 30 0.39 0.49 -19.66
C GLU A 30 -0.02 -0.94 -19.26
N ASN A 31 0.74 -1.57 -18.36
CA ASN A 31 0.53 -2.96 -17.94
C ASN A 31 -0.36 -3.08 -16.68
N ILE A 32 -0.86 -1.97 -16.14
CA ILE A 32 -1.66 -1.98 -14.92
C ILE A 32 -3.07 -2.48 -15.24
N LEU A 33 -3.38 -3.69 -14.78
CA LEU A 33 -4.70 -4.30 -14.91
C LEU A 33 -5.38 -4.39 -13.53
N LEU A 34 -6.55 -3.78 -13.41
CA LEU A 34 -7.38 -3.89 -12.22
C LEU A 34 -8.10 -5.25 -12.22
N LYS A 35 -7.79 -6.10 -11.25
CA LYS A 35 -8.45 -7.40 -11.08
C LYS A 35 -9.80 -7.26 -10.37
N GLU A 36 -9.81 -6.67 -9.19
CA GLU A 36 -11.00 -6.54 -8.34
C GLU A 36 -10.95 -5.24 -7.53
N THR A 37 -12.11 -4.65 -7.24
CA THR A 37 -12.23 -3.52 -6.32
C THR A 37 -13.66 -3.37 -5.78
N ASN A 38 -13.76 -2.97 -4.51
CA ASN A 38 -15.01 -2.51 -3.90
C ASN A 38 -15.09 -0.97 -3.85
N ALA A 39 -14.08 -0.27 -4.37
CA ALA A 39 -14.07 1.20 -4.43
C ALA A 39 -14.97 1.70 -5.56
N SER A 40 -15.42 2.95 -5.45
CA SER A 40 -16.12 3.61 -6.56
C SER A 40 -15.22 3.68 -7.79
N LYS A 41 -15.82 3.64 -8.99
CA LYS A 41 -15.09 3.70 -10.27
C LYS A 41 -14.09 4.86 -10.32
N ALA A 42 -14.49 6.04 -9.83
CA ALA A 42 -13.62 7.22 -9.75
C ALA A 42 -12.40 7.01 -8.85
N LYS A 43 -12.57 6.40 -7.67
CA LYS A 43 -11.46 6.09 -6.77
C LYS A 43 -10.54 5.02 -7.35
N ALA A 44 -11.10 4.02 -8.04
CA ALA A 44 -10.31 2.99 -8.70
C ALA A 44 -9.47 3.55 -9.86
N SER A 45 -10.04 4.41 -10.71
CA SER A 45 -9.28 5.07 -11.77
C SER A 45 -8.17 5.97 -11.23
N ASP A 46 -8.45 6.69 -10.14
CA ASP A 46 -7.46 7.53 -9.46
C ASP A 46 -6.31 6.70 -8.89
N ALA A 47 -6.61 5.54 -8.30
CA ALA A 47 -5.59 4.62 -7.80
C ALA A 47 -4.68 4.09 -8.92
N ILE A 48 -5.24 3.73 -10.08
CA ILE A 48 -4.48 3.26 -11.24
C ILE A 48 -3.56 4.36 -11.77
N LEU A 49 -4.07 5.59 -11.91
CA LEU A 49 -3.28 6.75 -12.35
C LEU A 49 -2.13 7.06 -11.40
N LEU A 50 -2.38 7.01 -10.08
CA LEU A 50 -1.34 7.22 -9.08
C LEU A 50 -0.28 6.11 -9.09
N LEU A 51 -0.67 4.86 -9.34
CA LEU A 51 0.25 3.73 -9.47
C LEU A 51 1.16 3.89 -10.70
N GLY A 52 0.61 4.33 -11.83
CA GLY A 52 1.42 4.63 -13.02
C GLY A 52 2.53 5.63 -12.72
N ARG A 53 2.20 6.75 -12.08
CA ARG A 53 3.20 7.76 -11.66
C ARG A 53 4.19 7.23 -10.64
N ALA A 54 3.72 6.43 -9.68
CA ALA A 54 4.59 5.86 -8.66
C ALA A 54 5.63 4.92 -9.27
N ILE A 55 5.26 4.13 -10.29
CA ILE A 55 6.17 3.24 -11.01
C ILE A 55 7.25 4.03 -11.77
N GLU A 56 6.90 5.20 -12.33
CA GLU A 56 7.85 6.07 -13.03
C GLU A 56 8.81 6.80 -12.08
N GLU A 57 8.31 7.26 -10.93
CA GLU A 57 9.07 8.10 -10.00
C GLU A 57 9.84 7.31 -8.94
N CYS A 58 9.37 6.11 -8.55
CA CYS A 58 9.91 5.34 -7.44
C CYS A 58 10.65 4.09 -7.92
N GLY A 59 11.86 3.87 -7.43
CA GLY A 59 12.69 2.73 -7.84
C GLY A 59 12.52 1.47 -6.98
N ILE A 60 11.75 1.55 -5.88
CA ILE A 60 11.56 0.45 -4.92
C ILE A 60 10.11 0.36 -4.44
N GLU A 61 9.64 -0.85 -4.14
CA GLU A 61 8.27 -1.15 -3.69
C GLU A 61 7.83 -0.30 -2.49
N ASN A 62 8.72 -0.11 -1.51
CA ASN A 62 8.38 0.66 -0.30
C ASN A 62 8.15 2.15 -0.60
N GLU A 63 8.84 2.71 -1.59
CA GLU A 63 8.62 4.08 -2.04
C GLU A 63 7.29 4.18 -2.78
N ILE A 64 6.99 3.23 -3.66
CA ILE A 64 5.70 3.13 -4.36
C ILE A 64 4.54 3.06 -3.37
N ALA A 65 4.61 2.18 -2.37
CA ALA A 65 3.58 2.05 -1.35
C ALA A 65 3.39 3.33 -0.54
N THR A 66 4.49 4.01 -0.18
CA THR A 66 4.45 5.28 0.55
C THR A 66 3.85 6.39 -0.32
N PHE A 67 4.25 6.48 -1.58
CA PHE A 67 3.74 7.45 -2.55
C PHE A 67 2.23 7.28 -2.74
N LEU A 68 1.79 6.05 -3.02
CA LEU A 68 0.38 5.71 -3.19
C LEU A 68 -0.44 6.10 -1.97
N LYS A 69 -0.03 5.66 -0.78
CA LYS A 69 -0.75 5.97 0.46
C LYS A 69 -0.88 7.47 0.67
N LYS A 70 0.22 8.21 0.53
CA LYS A 70 0.23 9.67 0.73
C LYS A 70 -0.65 10.39 -0.28
N LYS A 71 -0.48 10.12 -1.58
CA LYS A 71 -1.22 10.79 -2.66
C LYS A 71 -2.70 10.45 -2.68
N PHE A 72 -3.04 9.20 -2.36
CA PHE A 72 -4.43 8.79 -2.28
C PHE A 72 -5.13 9.43 -1.08
N ASP A 73 -4.47 9.49 0.08
CA ASP A 73 -5.00 10.19 1.27
C ASP A 73 -5.15 11.70 1.04
N GLU A 74 -4.22 12.34 0.32
CA GLU A 74 -4.31 13.75 -0.08
C GLU A 74 -5.55 14.01 -0.94
N LYS A 75 -5.91 13.08 -1.83
CA LYS A 75 -7.01 13.24 -2.79
C LYS A 75 -8.39 12.86 -2.23
N HIS A 76 -8.46 11.80 -1.43
CA HIS A 76 -9.73 11.22 -0.98
C HIS A 76 -9.98 11.32 0.52
N GLY A 77 -9.08 11.99 1.24
CA GLY A 77 -9.09 12.07 2.70
C GLY A 77 -8.30 10.92 3.34
N LYS A 78 -7.72 11.20 4.51
CA LYS A 78 -6.96 10.21 5.27
C LYS A 78 -7.86 9.06 5.69
N ILE A 79 -7.50 7.84 5.30
CA ILE A 79 -8.05 6.66 5.93
C ILE A 79 -7.50 6.60 7.36
N ASN A 80 -8.35 6.84 8.36
CA ASN A 80 -8.04 6.50 9.74
C ASN A 80 -7.93 4.97 9.83
N ILE A 81 -6.69 4.48 9.88
CA ILE A 81 -6.38 3.05 9.95
C ILE A 81 -7.00 2.43 11.21
N ALA A 82 -7.12 3.20 12.30
CA ALA A 82 -7.82 2.80 13.52
C ALA A 82 -9.31 2.52 13.26
N GLU A 83 -10.01 3.47 12.64
CA GLU A 83 -11.44 3.42 12.35
C GLU A 83 -11.78 2.33 11.31
N SER A 84 -10.89 2.12 10.34
CA SER A 84 -11.05 1.07 9.32
C SER A 84 -10.88 -0.34 9.91
N ARG A 85 -10.02 -0.48 10.93
CA ARG A 85 -9.79 -1.74 11.63
C ARG A 85 -10.94 -2.08 12.59
N GLU A 86 -11.58 -1.07 13.19
CA GLU A 86 -12.80 -1.26 13.97
C GLU A 86 -13.97 -1.69 13.09
N ARG A 87 -14.23 -1.02 11.96
CA ARG A 87 -15.28 -1.45 11.01
C ARG A 87 -15.08 -2.87 10.48
N PHE A 88 -13.83 -3.26 10.21
CA PHE A 88 -13.53 -4.64 9.82
C PHE A 88 -13.81 -5.63 10.96
N ASN A 89 -13.44 -5.29 12.20
CA ASN A 89 -13.73 -6.12 13.37
C ASN A 89 -15.24 -6.22 13.69
N GLU A 90 -16.04 -5.21 13.34
CA GLU A 90 -17.50 -5.27 13.44
C GLU A 90 -18.13 -6.15 12.36
N MET A 91 -17.57 -6.14 11.15
CA MET A 91 -18.05 -6.97 10.03
C MET A 91 -17.69 -8.45 10.16
N VAL A 92 -16.65 -8.80 10.94
CA VAL A 92 -16.27 -10.19 11.18
C VAL A 92 -16.96 -10.67 12.47
N PRO A 93 -17.98 -11.56 12.39
CA PRO A 93 -18.61 -12.10 13.58
C PRO A 93 -17.56 -12.81 14.43
N ARG A 94 -17.42 -12.41 15.69
CA ARG A 94 -16.56 -13.12 16.64
C ARG A 94 -17.10 -14.55 16.78
N LYS A 95 -16.26 -15.55 16.49
CA LYS A 95 -16.61 -16.94 16.74
C LYS A 95 -17.05 -17.08 18.20
N PRO A 96 -18.19 -17.75 18.49
CA PRO A 96 -18.55 -18.01 19.87
C PRO A 96 -17.43 -18.81 20.52
N HIS A 97 -16.92 -18.30 21.63
CA HIS A 97 -16.08 -19.08 22.52
C HIS A 97 -16.98 -20.17 23.10
N PHE A 98 -16.90 -21.39 22.55
CA PHE A 98 -17.40 -22.55 23.24
C PHE A 98 -16.46 -22.81 24.43
N SER A 99 -16.90 -22.39 25.61
CA SER A 99 -16.35 -22.86 26.88
C SER A 99 -16.76 -24.33 27.04
N LEU A 100 -15.78 -25.24 26.97
CA LEU A 100 -15.92 -26.62 27.43
C LEU A 100 -15.97 -26.67 28.97
#